data_AF-A0A7N5ZRT9-F1
#
_entry.id   AF-A0A7N5ZRT9-F1
#
_cell.length_a   1.000
_cell.length_b   1.000
_cell.length_c   1.000
_cell.angle_alpha   90.00
_cell.angle_beta   90.00
_cell.angle_gamma   90.00
#
_symmetry.space_group_name_H-M   'P 1'
#
loop_
_entity.id
_entity.type
_entity.pdbx_description
1 polymer ?
#
loop_
_entity_poly.entity_id
_entity_poly.type
_entity_poly.pdbx_seq_one_letter_code
_entity_poly.pdbx_strand_id
1 'polypeptide(L)'
;LEANSESLGMLPFKAAPGQFGPEVRDPGLWVWRVEKMKAVLLDRSELGAFYNGDSYLVLNNRGDEGADLHMWLGEKSSHDEQAACAMLGTQLDDFLHGEPVQHRQLQGHESPEFMGLFPRGVSYKEGGVESGFRKTQESGTVHRLYQIKGKRNIRAKEVELSWKSFNKGDCFILDLGEAIVMWIGSQANIFEKQKVREIASLIRDTDRHGKARIVDANEGEEPEEMLKVLGPVPALAESTPEEDSKADTSNCASLYKVSDATGSMKMTKVSDKSPFAQELLARDDCFILDNGANGKIFVWKGNGANSEEKRVALQMADSFIEQMKYPRMKTQVEILPQGKETIIFKQFFKSWN
;
A
#
# COMPACT_ATOMS: atom_id res chain seq x y z
N LEU A 1 -5.41 -52.35 -0.12
CA LEU A 1 -6.32 -51.18 -0.10
C LEU A 1 -5.45 -49.97 0.15
N GLU A 2 -4.75 -49.55 -0.89
CA GLU A 2 -3.95 -48.32 -0.91
C GLU A 2 -4.91 -47.18 -1.21
N ALA A 3 -4.98 -46.21 -0.30
CA ALA A 3 -5.76 -45.00 -0.50
C ALA A 3 -4.94 -44.02 -1.34
N ASN A 4 -5.40 -43.77 -2.56
CA ASN A 4 -4.92 -42.70 -3.44
C ASN A 4 -5.05 -41.36 -2.70
N SER A 5 -3.92 -40.70 -2.45
CA SER A 5 -3.89 -39.27 -2.16
C SER A 5 -4.06 -38.52 -3.47
N GLU A 6 -5.30 -38.17 -3.83
CA GLU A 6 -5.53 -37.18 -4.88
C GLU A 6 -5.00 -35.83 -4.38
N SER A 7 -3.89 -35.41 -4.96
CA SER A 7 -3.44 -34.02 -4.90
C SER A 7 -4.56 -33.13 -5.41
N LEU A 8 -5.04 -32.21 -4.57
CA LEU A 8 -5.95 -31.15 -4.95
C LEU A 8 -5.21 -30.19 -5.90
N GLY A 9 -5.06 -30.60 -7.16
CA GLY A 9 -4.53 -29.77 -8.21
C GLY A 9 -5.50 -28.62 -8.43
N MET A 10 -5.06 -27.40 -8.09
CA MET A 10 -5.73 -26.18 -8.53
C MET A 10 -5.98 -26.28 -10.04
N LEU A 11 -7.25 -26.33 -10.44
CA LEU A 11 -7.63 -26.19 -11.84
C LEU A 11 -6.98 -24.92 -12.40
N PRO A 12 -6.51 -24.91 -13.66
CA PRO A 12 -5.91 -23.73 -14.25
C PRO A 12 -7.01 -22.69 -14.47
N PHE A 13 -7.23 -21.83 -13.46
CA PHE A 13 -8.07 -20.64 -13.55
C PHE A 13 -7.49 -19.76 -14.67
N LYS A 14 -8.13 -19.76 -15.84
CA LYS A 14 -7.81 -18.86 -16.95
C LYS A 14 -8.98 -17.91 -17.16
N ALA A 15 -8.74 -16.61 -16.93
CA ALA A 15 -9.66 -15.56 -17.36
C ALA A 15 -9.83 -15.57 -18.89
N ALA A 16 -10.95 -15.03 -19.39
CA ALA A 16 -11.16 -14.85 -20.82
C ALA A 16 -10.06 -13.92 -21.41
N PRO A 17 -9.37 -14.28 -22.51
CA PRO A 17 -8.41 -13.39 -23.17
C PRO A 17 -9.06 -12.07 -23.62
N GLY A 18 -8.33 -10.95 -23.52
CA GLY A 18 -8.76 -9.66 -24.08
C GLY A 18 -9.78 -8.87 -23.24
N GLN A 19 -9.73 -8.95 -21.92
CA GLN A 19 -10.65 -8.20 -21.05
C GLN A 19 -10.32 -6.71 -20.94
N PHE A 20 -9.08 -6.33 -21.26
CA PHE A 20 -8.61 -4.95 -21.22
C PHE A 20 -8.32 -4.48 -22.64
N GLY A 21 -8.94 -3.37 -23.04
CA GLY A 21 -8.69 -2.73 -24.32
C GLY A 21 -7.55 -1.73 -24.26
N PRO A 22 -7.06 -1.23 -25.41
CA PRO A 22 -5.95 -0.29 -25.48
C PRO A 22 -6.21 1.04 -24.75
N GLU A 23 -7.47 1.42 -24.55
CA GLU A 23 -7.89 2.64 -23.87
C GLU A 23 -7.34 2.78 -22.44
N VAL A 24 -7.05 1.66 -21.75
CA VAL A 24 -6.47 1.71 -20.40
C VAL A 24 -5.04 2.28 -20.37
N ARG A 25 -4.41 2.45 -21.54
CA ARG A 25 -3.12 3.13 -21.70
C ARG A 25 -3.24 4.64 -21.70
N ASP A 26 -4.44 5.18 -21.92
CA ASP A 26 -4.68 6.61 -21.84
C ASP A 26 -4.79 7.05 -20.36
N PRO A 27 -4.38 8.28 -20.02
CA PRO A 27 -4.53 8.82 -18.68
C PRO A 27 -6.00 8.79 -18.22
N GLY A 28 -6.25 8.23 -17.04
CA GLY A 28 -7.60 8.10 -16.51
C GLY A 28 -7.72 7.11 -15.36
N LEU A 29 -8.90 7.13 -14.73
CA LEU A 29 -9.30 6.18 -13.70
C LEU A 29 -10.24 5.14 -14.32
N TRP A 30 -9.84 3.88 -14.21
CA TRP A 30 -10.60 2.73 -14.70
C TRP A 30 -10.91 1.79 -13.54
N VAL A 31 -12.17 1.39 -13.38
CA VAL A 31 -12.60 0.54 -12.28
C VAL A 31 -13.42 -0.61 -12.81
N TRP A 32 -13.01 -1.82 -12.44
CA TRP A 32 -13.72 -3.04 -12.77
C TRP A 32 -14.15 -3.76 -11.50
N ARG A 33 -15.37 -4.30 -11.52
CA ARG A 33 -15.82 -5.29 -10.55
C ARG A 33 -15.51 -6.68 -11.07
N VAL A 34 -15.03 -7.56 -10.20
CA VAL A 34 -14.80 -8.95 -10.54
C VAL A 34 -16.13 -9.69 -10.47
N GLU A 35 -16.63 -10.17 -11.60
CA GLU A 35 -17.87 -10.94 -11.68
C GLU A 35 -17.61 -12.26 -12.41
N LYS A 36 -17.75 -13.39 -11.70
CA LYS A 36 -17.60 -14.74 -12.28
C LYS A 36 -16.32 -14.88 -13.11
N MET A 37 -15.18 -14.53 -12.51
CA MET A 37 -13.84 -14.56 -13.12
C MET A 37 -13.59 -13.56 -14.27
N LYS A 38 -14.41 -12.50 -14.39
CA LYS A 38 -14.25 -11.45 -15.40
C LYS A 38 -14.18 -10.07 -14.76
N ALA A 39 -13.38 -9.18 -15.35
CA ALA A 39 -13.36 -7.76 -15.07
C ALA A 39 -14.50 -7.09 -15.83
N VAL A 40 -15.55 -6.69 -15.10
CA VAL A 40 -16.68 -5.93 -15.64
C VAL A 40 -16.45 -4.46 -15.35
N LEU A 41 -16.26 -3.66 -16.41
CA LEU A 41 -16.01 -2.22 -16.29
C LEU A 41 -17.23 -1.53 -15.68
N LEU A 42 -17.02 -0.70 -14.66
CA LEU A 42 -18.08 0.03 -14.00
C LEU A 42 -18.44 1.32 -14.75
N ASP A 43 -19.72 1.67 -14.71
CA ASP A 43 -20.16 2.98 -15.14
C ASP A 43 -19.63 4.07 -14.21
N ARG A 44 -19.41 5.28 -14.75
CA ARG A 44 -18.92 6.43 -13.97
C ARG A 44 -19.79 6.77 -12.75
N SER A 45 -21.08 6.48 -12.81
CA SER A 45 -22.03 6.69 -11.70
C SER A 45 -21.82 5.74 -10.53
N GLU A 46 -21.13 4.62 -10.73
CA GLU A 46 -20.93 3.56 -9.74
C GLU A 46 -19.58 3.66 -9.02
N LEU A 47 -18.66 4.47 -9.55
CA LEU A 47 -17.34 4.69 -8.97
C LEU A 47 -17.42 5.21 -7.53
N GLY A 48 -16.60 4.62 -6.66
CA GLY A 48 -16.58 4.89 -5.22
C GLY A 48 -17.53 3.99 -4.42
N ALA A 49 -18.41 3.21 -5.06
CA ALA A 49 -19.26 2.26 -4.36
C ALA A 49 -18.75 0.83 -4.47
N PHE A 50 -18.32 0.26 -3.35
CA PHE A 50 -17.74 -1.07 -3.28
C PHE A 50 -18.63 -1.99 -2.44
N TYR A 51 -18.92 -3.17 -2.95
CA TYR A 51 -19.64 -4.19 -2.21
C TYR A 51 -18.67 -5.04 -1.39
N ASN A 52 -18.98 -5.24 -0.12
CA ASN A 52 -18.10 -5.98 0.81
C ASN A 52 -17.96 -7.46 0.49
N GLY A 53 -18.88 -8.02 -0.30
CA GLY A 53 -18.84 -9.40 -0.79
C GLY A 53 -18.09 -9.58 -2.09
N ASP A 54 -17.50 -8.53 -2.70
CA ASP A 54 -16.81 -8.67 -4.00
C ASP A 54 -15.37 -8.17 -3.96
N SER A 55 -14.68 -8.31 -5.09
CA SER A 55 -13.35 -7.75 -5.36
C SER A 55 -13.36 -6.85 -6.60
N TYR A 56 -12.43 -5.88 -6.64
CA TYR A 56 -12.37 -4.86 -7.69
C TYR A 56 -10.93 -4.59 -8.12
N LEU A 57 -10.77 -4.26 -9.40
CA LEU A 57 -9.55 -3.68 -9.95
C LEU A 57 -9.77 -2.18 -10.15
N VAL A 58 -8.81 -1.37 -9.71
CA VAL A 58 -8.81 0.09 -9.90
C VAL A 58 -7.47 0.48 -10.49
N LEU A 59 -7.45 0.94 -11.74
CA LEU A 59 -6.26 1.46 -12.40
C LEU A 59 -6.34 2.98 -12.44
N ASN A 60 -5.36 3.65 -11.83
CA ASN A 60 -5.13 5.08 -12.00
C ASN A 60 -3.91 5.27 -12.92
N ASN A 61 -4.17 5.52 -14.20
CA ASN A 61 -3.12 5.81 -15.17
C ASN A 61 -2.90 7.32 -15.27
N ARG A 62 -1.69 7.81 -14.96
CA ARG A 62 -1.32 9.23 -15.02
C ARG A 62 -0.43 9.55 -16.23
N GLY A 63 -0.40 8.67 -17.23
CA GLY A 63 0.44 8.82 -18.42
C GLY A 63 1.92 8.76 -18.06
N ASP A 64 2.66 9.81 -18.40
CA ASP A 64 4.11 9.88 -18.18
C ASP A 64 4.50 9.84 -16.69
N GLU A 65 3.58 10.20 -15.78
CA GLU A 65 3.76 10.12 -14.33
C GLU A 65 3.60 8.68 -13.78
N GLY A 66 3.33 7.70 -14.64
CA GLY A 66 3.18 6.29 -14.30
C GLY A 66 1.74 5.87 -13.99
N ALA A 67 1.58 4.65 -13.50
CA ALA A 67 0.27 4.07 -13.19
C ALA A 67 0.28 3.31 -11.87
N ASP A 68 -0.85 3.33 -11.18
CA ASP A 68 -1.10 2.49 -9.99
C ASP A 68 -2.27 1.55 -10.26
N LEU A 69 -2.07 0.28 -9.95
CA LEU A 69 -3.07 -0.77 -10.04
C LEU A 69 -3.45 -1.27 -8.64
N HIS A 70 -4.64 -0.93 -8.19
CA HIS A 70 -5.15 -1.34 -6.89
C HIS A 70 -6.12 -2.52 -7.03
N MET A 71 -5.86 -3.59 -6.29
CA MET A 71 -6.76 -4.73 -6.11
C MET A 71 -7.47 -4.56 -4.77
N TRP A 72 -8.72 -4.12 -4.81
CA TRP A 72 -9.55 -3.96 -3.62
C TRP A 72 -10.29 -5.25 -3.30
N LEU A 73 -10.21 -5.70 -2.05
CA LEU A 73 -10.82 -6.93 -1.57
C LEU A 73 -11.82 -6.63 -0.46
N GLY A 74 -13.09 -6.97 -0.70
CA GLY A 74 -14.15 -6.84 0.29
C GLY A 74 -13.95 -7.81 1.46
N GLU A 75 -14.33 -7.38 2.66
CA GLU A 75 -14.17 -8.18 3.89
C GLU A 75 -14.87 -9.55 3.82
N LYS A 76 -15.99 -9.62 3.09
CA LYS A 76 -16.82 -10.81 2.89
C LYS A 76 -16.61 -11.47 1.53
N SER A 77 -15.67 -10.97 0.72
CA SER A 77 -15.41 -11.53 -0.61
C SER A 77 -14.90 -12.96 -0.52
N SER A 78 -15.36 -13.80 -1.45
CA SER A 78 -14.99 -15.21 -1.48
C SER A 78 -13.52 -15.41 -1.87
N HIS A 79 -12.94 -16.57 -1.53
CA HIS A 79 -11.55 -16.86 -1.86
C HIS A 79 -11.32 -16.92 -3.38
N ASP A 80 -12.27 -17.47 -4.13
CA ASP A 80 -12.22 -17.53 -5.58
C ASP A 80 -12.32 -16.14 -6.23
N GLU A 81 -13.14 -15.23 -5.71
CA GLU A 81 -13.17 -13.83 -6.17
C GLU A 81 -11.87 -13.09 -5.89
N GLN A 82 -11.28 -13.27 -4.71
CA GLN A 82 -9.98 -12.68 -4.38
C GLN A 82 -8.87 -13.22 -5.31
N ALA A 83 -8.86 -14.53 -5.56
CA ALA A 83 -7.92 -15.16 -6.48
C ALA A 83 -8.13 -14.68 -7.93
N ALA A 84 -9.40 -14.49 -8.35
CA ALA A 84 -9.74 -13.93 -9.64
C ALA A 84 -9.26 -12.48 -9.79
N CYS A 85 -9.42 -11.67 -8.74
CA CYS A 85 -8.94 -10.29 -8.70
C CYS A 85 -7.42 -10.24 -8.87
N ALA A 86 -6.67 -11.05 -8.11
CA ALA A 86 -5.22 -11.13 -8.24
C ALA A 86 -4.78 -11.56 -9.65
N MET A 87 -5.41 -12.60 -10.20
CA MET A 87 -5.14 -13.08 -11.57
C MET A 87 -5.40 -12.00 -12.63
N LEU A 88 -6.55 -11.31 -12.55
CA LEU A 88 -6.90 -10.25 -13.48
C LEU A 88 -5.96 -9.05 -13.33
N GLY A 89 -5.52 -8.74 -12.11
CA GLY A 89 -4.50 -7.73 -11.83
C GLY A 89 -3.17 -8.05 -12.50
N THR A 90 -2.69 -9.29 -12.40
CA THR A 90 -1.49 -9.74 -13.12
C THR A 90 -1.65 -9.61 -14.64
N GLN A 91 -2.80 -9.96 -15.20
CA GLN A 91 -3.04 -9.81 -16.64
C GLN A 91 -3.03 -8.34 -17.09
N LEU A 92 -3.58 -7.44 -16.28
CA LEU A 92 -3.56 -6.01 -16.57
C LEU A 92 -2.14 -5.43 -16.45
N ASP A 93 -1.38 -5.86 -15.44
CA ASP A 93 0.05 -5.52 -15.30
C ASP A 93 0.84 -5.96 -16.54
N ASP A 94 0.69 -7.21 -16.97
CA ASP A 94 1.34 -7.75 -18.17
C ASP A 94 0.93 -6.97 -19.44
N PHE A 95 -0.36 -6.61 -19.57
CA PHE A 95 -0.87 -5.79 -20.68
C PHE A 95 -0.27 -4.38 -20.72
N LEU A 96 0.06 -3.84 -19.54
CA LEU A 96 0.75 -2.57 -19.32
C LEU A 96 2.28 -2.73 -19.16
N HIS A 97 2.82 -3.88 -19.59
CA HIS A 97 4.25 -4.17 -19.63
C HIS A 97 4.96 -4.18 -18.26
N GLY A 98 4.22 -4.43 -17.17
CA GLY A 98 4.76 -4.50 -15.82
C GLY A 98 5.14 -3.16 -15.21
N GLU A 99 4.73 -2.06 -15.85
CA GLU A 99 4.99 -0.68 -15.39
C GLU A 99 4.18 -0.24 -14.15
N PRO A 100 2.93 -0.69 -13.94
CA PRO A 100 2.15 -0.22 -12.78
C PRO A 100 2.76 -0.65 -11.43
N VAL A 101 2.71 0.25 -10.46
CA VAL A 101 2.85 -0.12 -9.05
C VAL A 101 1.55 -0.79 -8.61
N GLN A 102 1.63 -1.98 -8.01
CA GLN A 102 0.43 -2.71 -7.61
C GLN A 102 0.20 -2.62 -6.11
N HIS A 103 -1.07 -2.48 -5.72
CA HIS A 103 -1.47 -2.32 -4.33
C HIS A 103 -2.58 -3.30 -3.98
N ARG A 104 -2.42 -4.06 -2.89
CA ARG A 104 -3.51 -4.82 -2.31
C ARG A 104 -4.23 -3.95 -1.27
N GLN A 105 -5.47 -3.56 -1.59
CA GLN A 105 -6.33 -2.75 -0.75
C GLN A 105 -7.35 -3.65 -0.05
N LEU A 106 -7.46 -3.53 1.26
CA LEU A 106 -8.38 -4.33 2.07
C LEU A 106 -9.47 -3.42 2.62
N GLN A 107 -10.71 -3.89 2.59
CA GLN A 107 -11.83 -3.12 3.11
C GLN A 107 -11.56 -2.61 4.54
N GLY A 108 -11.70 -1.30 4.74
CA GLY A 108 -11.47 -0.64 6.04
C GLY A 108 -9.99 -0.43 6.39
N HIS A 109 -9.08 -0.86 5.53
CA HIS A 109 -7.62 -0.73 5.65
C HIS A 109 -7.01 -0.27 4.31
N GLU A 110 -7.80 0.40 3.47
CA GLU A 110 -7.34 0.96 2.21
C GLU A 110 -6.31 2.06 2.44
N SER A 111 -5.36 2.15 1.51
CA SER A 111 -4.39 3.23 1.54
C SER A 111 -5.06 4.56 1.15
N PRO A 112 -4.58 5.69 1.67
CA PRO A 112 -5.10 7.00 1.34
C PRO A 112 -4.93 7.37 -0.13
N GLU A 113 -3.89 6.86 -0.81
CA GLU A 113 -3.73 6.94 -2.27
C GLU A 113 -5.01 6.46 -2.96
N PHE A 114 -5.49 5.27 -2.59
CA PHE A 114 -6.68 4.65 -3.17
C PHE A 114 -7.93 5.45 -2.81
N MET A 115 -8.07 5.84 -1.56
CA MET A 115 -9.22 6.62 -1.11
C MET A 115 -9.31 7.98 -1.82
N GLY A 116 -8.16 8.62 -2.09
CA GLY A 116 -8.06 9.88 -2.83
C GLY A 116 -8.51 9.80 -4.29
N LEU A 117 -8.58 8.60 -4.89
CA LEU A 117 -9.12 8.39 -6.24
C LEU A 117 -10.64 8.67 -6.30
N PHE A 118 -11.31 8.64 -5.16
CA PHE A 118 -12.76 8.82 -5.04
C PHE A 118 -13.05 10.10 -4.23
N PRO A 119 -13.11 11.30 -4.87
CA PRO A 119 -13.26 12.57 -4.15
C PRO A 119 -14.61 12.71 -3.42
N ARG A 120 -15.61 11.93 -3.84
CA ARG A 120 -16.91 11.76 -3.17
C ARG A 120 -16.90 10.56 -2.21
N GLY A 121 -15.73 10.20 -1.72
CA GLY A 121 -15.48 9.12 -0.79
C GLY A 121 -15.77 7.72 -1.34
N VAL A 122 -15.51 6.75 -0.49
CA VAL A 122 -15.80 5.33 -0.71
C VAL A 122 -17.01 4.95 0.15
N SER A 123 -18.00 4.31 -0.46
CA SER A 123 -19.17 3.76 0.23
C SER A 123 -19.12 2.23 0.21
N TYR A 124 -19.22 1.60 1.38
CA TYR A 124 -19.34 0.15 1.48
C TYR A 124 -20.81 -0.28 1.41
N LYS A 125 -21.11 -1.19 0.49
CA LYS A 125 -22.43 -1.78 0.30
C LYS A 125 -22.39 -3.22 0.81
N GLU A 126 -23.43 -3.60 1.53
CA GLU A 126 -23.64 -5.01 1.88
C GLU A 126 -24.01 -5.82 0.64
N GLY A 127 -23.50 -7.04 0.57
CA GLY A 127 -23.82 -8.00 -0.49
C GLY A 127 -22.75 -8.07 -1.58
N GLY A 128 -23.14 -8.47 -2.79
CA GLY A 128 -22.20 -8.75 -3.86
C GLY A 128 -22.85 -9.32 -5.12
N VAL A 129 -22.07 -9.91 -6.02
CA VAL A 129 -22.55 -10.53 -7.26
C VAL A 129 -23.57 -11.64 -6.96
N GLU A 130 -23.42 -12.30 -5.80
CA GLU A 130 -24.37 -13.31 -5.32
C GLU A 130 -25.61 -12.74 -4.60
N SER A 131 -25.58 -11.47 -4.14
CA SER A 131 -26.67 -10.90 -3.32
C SER A 131 -27.03 -9.48 -3.76
N GLY A 132 -28.09 -9.38 -4.57
CA GLY A 132 -28.50 -8.16 -5.28
C GLY A 132 -29.26 -7.10 -4.46
N PHE A 133 -28.68 -6.52 -3.40
CA PHE A 133 -29.31 -5.37 -2.70
C PHE A 133 -28.36 -4.20 -2.40
N ARG A 134 -28.84 -2.96 -2.57
CA ARG A 134 -28.12 -1.70 -2.32
C ARG A 134 -28.68 -0.98 -1.09
N LYS A 135 -27.79 -0.52 -0.19
CA LYS A 135 -27.97 0.69 0.63
C LYS A 135 -26.64 1.43 0.70
N THR A 136 -26.70 2.76 0.60
CA THR A 136 -25.56 3.69 0.50
C THR A 136 -25.39 4.51 1.77
N GLN A 137 -24.14 4.80 2.12
CA GLN A 137 -23.72 5.84 3.08
C GLN A 137 -22.53 6.59 2.46
N GLU A 138 -22.51 7.94 2.54
CA GLU A 138 -21.58 8.84 1.82
C GLU A 138 -20.26 9.11 2.57
N SER A 139 -19.20 9.53 1.86
CA SER A 139 -18.00 10.20 2.44
C SER A 139 -17.29 11.13 1.43
N GLY A 140 -16.21 11.84 1.79
CA GLY A 140 -15.55 12.91 1.02
C GLY A 140 -14.06 12.70 0.67
N THR A 141 -13.34 13.78 0.38
CA THR A 141 -11.90 13.85 -0.03
C THR A 141 -10.96 13.40 1.09
N VAL A 142 -9.87 12.67 0.78
CA VAL A 142 -9.03 11.98 1.79
C VAL A 142 -7.65 12.60 1.96
N HIS A 143 -7.22 12.70 3.22
CA HIS A 143 -5.94 13.23 3.69
C HIS A 143 -5.14 12.11 4.38
N ARG A 144 -3.80 12.19 4.41
CA ARG A 144 -2.94 11.16 5.07
C ARG A 144 -2.33 11.67 6.36
N LEU A 145 -2.12 10.80 7.33
CA LEU A 145 -1.36 11.12 8.53
C LEU A 145 -0.24 10.10 8.73
N TYR A 146 0.99 10.59 8.82
CA TYR A 146 2.16 9.79 9.16
C TYR A 146 2.69 10.19 10.53
N GLN A 147 2.90 9.22 11.40
CA GLN A 147 3.63 9.38 12.65
C GLN A 147 5.11 9.12 12.41
N ILE A 148 5.96 10.05 12.81
CA ILE A 148 7.42 9.97 12.75
C ILE A 148 7.91 9.68 14.16
N LYS A 149 8.34 8.44 14.39
CA LYS A 149 8.73 7.98 15.72
C LYS A 149 10.00 7.14 15.69
N GLY A 150 10.84 7.35 16.69
CA GLY A 150 11.99 6.50 16.99
C GLY A 150 13.09 7.26 17.72
N LYS A 151 14.00 6.51 18.36
CA LYS A 151 15.12 7.08 19.10
C LYS A 151 16.40 7.10 18.26
N ARG A 152 16.71 5.97 17.62
CA ARG A 152 17.83 5.80 16.70
C ARG A 152 17.38 5.40 15.31
N ASN A 153 16.29 4.63 15.20
CA ASN A 153 15.75 4.12 13.95
C ASN A 153 14.41 4.79 13.65
N ILE A 154 14.43 6.06 13.29
CA ILE A 154 13.19 6.82 13.03
C ILE A 154 12.57 6.40 11.71
N ARG A 155 11.27 6.12 11.75
CA ARG A 155 10.45 5.75 10.59
C ARG A 155 9.17 6.55 10.54
N ALA A 156 8.68 6.78 9.33
CA ALA A 156 7.31 7.19 9.12
C ALA A 156 6.42 5.95 9.10
N LYS A 157 5.41 5.95 9.96
CA LYS A 157 4.32 4.97 9.95
C LYS A 157 3.02 5.70 9.67
N GLU A 158 2.26 5.20 8.71
CA GLU A 158 0.92 5.71 8.48
C GLU A 158 -0.02 5.32 9.62
N VAL A 159 -0.83 6.26 10.07
CA VAL A 159 -1.74 6.14 11.22
C VAL A 159 -3.12 6.69 10.88
N GLU A 160 -4.10 6.43 11.75
CA GLU A 160 -5.47 6.93 11.59
C GLU A 160 -5.46 8.47 11.50
N LEU A 161 -6.19 9.04 10.53
CA LEU A 161 -6.36 10.49 10.37
C LEU A 161 -7.27 11.05 11.49
N SER A 162 -6.73 11.15 12.70
CA SER A 162 -7.48 11.47 13.90
C SER A 162 -6.55 12.03 14.98
N TRP A 163 -7.04 12.98 15.78
CA TRP A 163 -6.32 13.46 16.96
C TRP A 163 -5.94 12.35 17.95
N LYS A 164 -6.63 11.19 17.92
CA LYS A 164 -6.30 10.02 18.74
C LYS A 164 -4.95 9.41 18.40
N SER A 165 -4.42 9.63 17.20
CA SER A 165 -3.09 9.16 16.80
C SER A 165 -1.97 10.11 17.23
N PHE A 166 -2.29 11.37 17.52
CA PHE A 166 -1.32 12.37 17.93
C PHE A 166 -0.88 12.19 19.38
N ASN A 167 0.37 12.55 19.65
CA ASN A 167 0.92 12.68 20.98
C ASN A 167 1.96 13.81 20.98
N LYS A 168 2.32 14.29 22.17
CA LYS A 168 3.24 15.42 22.32
C LYS A 168 4.71 15.10 22.03
N GLY A 169 5.08 13.82 22.07
CA GLY A 169 6.49 13.41 22.00
C GLY A 169 6.97 13.00 20.62
N ASP A 170 6.13 13.07 19.59
CA ASP A 170 6.48 12.64 18.24
C ASP A 170 6.23 13.75 17.21
N CYS A 171 6.78 13.59 16.00
CA CYS A 171 6.44 14.46 14.86
C CYS A 171 5.42 13.75 13.96
N PHE A 172 4.61 14.53 13.24
CA PHE A 172 3.59 14.02 12.33
C PHE A 172 3.64 14.75 10.99
N ILE A 173 3.31 14.04 9.91
CA ILE A 173 3.07 14.65 8.60
C ILE A 173 1.60 14.46 8.27
N LEU A 174 0.86 15.56 8.22
CA LEU A 174 -0.49 15.61 7.68
C LEU A 174 -0.43 16.05 6.23
N ASP A 175 -0.77 15.14 5.35
CA ASP A 175 -0.70 15.31 3.92
C ASP A 175 -2.09 15.62 3.35
N LEU A 176 -2.27 16.85 2.87
CA LEU A 176 -3.53 17.40 2.38
C LEU A 176 -3.61 17.49 0.84
N GLY A 177 -2.66 16.88 0.12
CA GLY A 177 -2.60 17.01 -1.35
C GLY A 177 -1.79 18.24 -1.79
N GLU A 178 -2.41 19.42 -1.71
CA GLU A 178 -1.75 20.69 -2.10
C GLU A 178 -0.85 21.27 -0.99
N ALA A 179 -1.09 20.85 0.25
CA ALA A 179 -0.30 21.22 1.41
C ALA A 179 0.18 19.98 2.18
N ILE A 180 1.39 20.05 2.73
CA ILE A 180 1.98 19.03 3.59
C ILE A 180 2.32 19.71 4.91
N VAL A 181 1.52 19.45 5.93
CA VAL A 181 1.69 20.02 7.27
C VAL A 181 2.62 19.13 8.07
N MET A 182 3.77 19.64 8.47
CA MET A 182 4.66 19.01 9.44
C MET A 182 4.29 19.50 10.83
N TRP A 183 3.60 18.66 11.60
CA TRP A 183 3.23 18.98 12.97
C TRP A 183 4.29 18.43 13.94
N ILE A 184 4.82 19.28 14.81
CA ILE A 184 5.88 18.95 15.76
C ILE A 184 5.33 19.02 17.18
N GLY A 185 5.27 17.86 17.84
CA GLY A 185 4.89 17.80 19.25
C GLY A 185 5.89 18.54 20.14
N SER A 186 5.41 19.14 21.23
CA SER A 186 6.22 19.96 22.13
C SER A 186 7.42 19.22 22.74
N GLN A 187 7.36 17.90 22.82
CA GLN A 187 8.36 17.01 23.41
C GLN A 187 9.11 16.16 22.37
N ALA A 188 8.85 16.36 21.08
CA ALA A 188 9.49 15.59 20.02
C ALA A 188 11.01 15.72 20.05
N ASN A 189 11.69 14.61 19.76
CA ASN A 189 13.15 14.57 19.81
C ASN A 189 13.79 15.20 18.56
N ILE A 190 15.06 15.62 18.65
CA ILE A 190 15.72 16.37 17.57
C ILE A 190 15.85 15.56 16.28
N PHE A 191 16.01 14.24 16.39
CA PHE A 191 16.18 13.37 15.25
C PHE A 191 14.84 13.20 14.50
N GLU A 192 13.71 13.10 15.22
CA GLU A 192 12.37 13.09 14.61
C GLU A 192 12.09 14.39 13.86
N LYS A 193 12.47 15.54 14.45
CA LYS A 193 12.37 16.86 13.81
C LYS A 193 13.21 17.00 12.54
N GLN A 194 14.32 16.26 12.43
CA GLN A 194 15.10 16.20 11.19
C GLN A 194 14.41 15.28 10.18
N LYS A 195 13.97 14.09 10.63
CA LYS A 195 13.37 13.08 9.76
C LYS A 195 12.03 13.51 9.17
N VAL A 196 11.20 14.21 9.93
CA VAL A 196 9.93 14.76 9.43
C VAL A 196 10.14 15.71 8.26
N ARG A 197 11.18 16.58 8.32
CA ARG A 197 11.52 17.51 7.23
C ARG A 197 12.03 16.80 5.99
N GLU A 198 12.87 15.79 6.18
CA GLU A 198 13.37 14.93 5.10
C GLU A 198 12.21 14.25 4.38
N ILE A 199 11.31 13.59 5.12
CA ILE A 199 10.19 12.85 4.55
C ILE A 199 9.17 13.79 3.90
N ALA A 200 8.84 14.93 4.52
CA ALA A 200 7.93 15.91 3.91
C ALA A 200 8.48 16.49 2.60
N SER A 201 9.79 16.77 2.53
CA SER A 201 10.46 17.21 1.31
C SER A 201 10.41 16.14 0.23
N LEU A 202 10.68 14.87 0.59
CA LEU A 202 10.57 13.74 -0.33
C LEU A 202 9.16 13.58 -0.88
N ILE A 203 8.12 13.67 -0.03
CA ILE A 203 6.70 13.59 -0.44
C ILE A 203 6.37 14.72 -1.41
N ARG A 204 6.79 15.95 -1.11
CA ARG A 204 6.61 17.09 -2.00
C ARG A 204 7.25 16.83 -3.37
N ASP A 205 8.52 16.44 -3.39
CA ASP A 205 9.31 16.40 -4.62
C ASP A 205 8.94 15.19 -5.49
N THR A 206 8.64 14.04 -4.87
CA THR A 206 8.36 12.78 -5.58
C THR A 206 6.87 12.62 -5.86
N ASP A 207 6.04 12.62 -4.81
CA ASP A 207 4.63 12.25 -4.91
C ASP A 207 3.75 13.43 -5.35
N ARG A 208 4.27 14.66 -5.21
CA ARG A 208 3.58 15.91 -5.60
C ARG A 208 4.29 16.69 -6.68
N HIS A 209 5.32 16.10 -7.28
CA HIS A 209 6.06 16.68 -8.40
C HIS A 209 6.56 18.11 -8.09
N GLY A 210 6.95 18.36 -6.84
CA GLY A 210 7.44 19.65 -6.34
C GLY A 210 6.36 20.73 -6.13
N LYS A 211 5.07 20.43 -6.36
CA LYS A 211 4.00 21.45 -6.40
C LYS A 211 3.34 21.73 -5.04
N ALA A 212 3.45 20.82 -4.08
CA ALA A 212 2.84 20.99 -2.77
C ALA A 212 3.63 21.98 -1.88
N ARG A 213 2.91 22.75 -1.05
CA ARG A 213 3.53 23.64 -0.06
C ARG A 213 3.79 22.87 1.24
N ILE A 214 4.99 22.98 1.81
CA ILE A 214 5.28 22.46 3.14
C ILE A 214 4.94 23.54 4.18
N VAL A 215 4.28 23.13 5.27
CA VAL A 215 3.79 24.00 6.34
C VAL A 215 4.32 23.51 7.66
N ASP A 216 5.15 24.31 8.32
CA ASP A 216 5.60 24.02 9.68
C ASP A 216 4.47 24.35 10.68
N ALA A 217 4.15 23.43 11.58
CA ALA A 217 3.22 23.63 12.68
C ALA A 217 3.83 23.06 13.96
N ASN A 218 3.81 23.82 15.06
CA ASN A 218 4.14 23.31 16.39
C ASN A 218 2.85 23.03 17.17
N GLU A 219 2.93 22.19 18.20
CA GLU A 219 1.84 22.04 19.18
C GLU A 219 1.39 23.41 19.71
N GLY A 220 0.11 23.74 19.51
CA GLY A 220 -0.50 25.03 19.87
C GLY A 220 -0.49 26.08 18.76
N GLU A 221 0.09 25.78 17.60
CA GLU A 221 0.17 26.65 16.42
C GLU A 221 -0.45 25.95 15.18
N GLU A 222 -1.47 25.13 15.37
CA GLU A 222 -2.10 24.35 14.30
C GLU A 222 -2.75 25.27 13.24
N PRO A 223 -2.41 25.12 11.95
CA PRO A 223 -2.98 25.94 10.89
C PRO A 223 -4.46 25.59 10.64
N GLU A 224 -5.23 26.56 10.14
CA GLU A 224 -6.67 26.40 9.92
C GLU A 224 -7.00 25.21 9.00
N GLU A 225 -6.16 24.95 7.99
CA GLU A 225 -6.31 23.81 7.08
C GLU A 225 -6.18 22.44 7.78
N MET A 226 -5.37 22.34 8.84
CA MET A 226 -5.27 21.15 9.68
C MET A 226 -6.52 20.98 10.55
N LEU A 227 -6.99 22.07 11.18
CA LEU A 227 -8.16 22.05 12.06
C LEU A 227 -9.47 21.79 11.30
N LYS A 228 -9.56 22.21 10.04
CA LYS A 228 -10.71 21.89 9.17
C LYS A 228 -10.87 20.39 8.93
N VAL A 229 -9.76 19.66 8.88
CA VAL A 229 -9.73 18.22 8.58
C VAL A 229 -9.86 17.39 9.85
N LEU A 230 -9.08 17.70 10.88
CA LEU A 230 -9.02 16.89 12.11
C LEU A 230 -10.03 17.35 13.19
N GLY A 231 -10.63 18.54 13.02
CA GLY A 231 -11.45 19.17 14.04
C GLY A 231 -10.60 19.87 15.13
N PRO A 232 -11.24 20.35 16.22
CA PRO A 232 -10.55 21.06 17.29
C PRO A 232 -9.58 20.14 18.04
N VAL A 233 -8.42 20.69 18.42
CA VAL A 233 -7.36 19.96 19.13
C VAL A 233 -7.85 19.55 20.54
N PRO A 234 -7.85 18.25 20.88
CA PRO A 234 -8.13 17.81 22.24
C PRO A 234 -6.86 17.85 23.10
N ALA A 235 -6.97 17.44 24.37
CA ALA A 235 -5.79 17.16 25.18
C ALA A 235 -5.02 15.96 24.58
N LEU A 236 -3.77 16.20 24.16
CA LEU A 236 -2.92 15.17 23.58
C LEU A 236 -2.21 14.35 24.65
N ALA A 237 -2.00 13.06 24.36
CA ALA A 237 -1.26 12.16 25.23
C ALA A 237 0.23 12.53 25.28
N GLU A 238 0.86 12.25 26.41
CA GLU A 238 2.32 12.24 26.55
C GLU A 238 2.90 11.02 25.81
N SER A 239 4.16 11.10 25.39
CA SER A 239 4.90 9.97 24.79
C SER A 239 6.23 9.81 25.51
N THR A 240 6.62 8.56 25.75
CA THR A 240 7.75 8.23 26.63
C THR A 240 8.98 7.77 25.83
N PRO A 241 10.21 8.01 26.32
CA PRO A 241 11.43 7.49 25.68
C PRO A 241 11.47 5.96 25.54
N GLU A 242 10.74 5.24 26.42
CA GLU A 242 10.54 3.80 26.33
C GLU A 242 9.70 3.42 25.11
N GLU A 243 8.69 4.21 24.74
CA GLU A 243 7.89 4.02 23.53
C GLU A 243 8.71 4.27 22.26
N ASP A 244 9.64 5.23 22.27
CA ASP A 244 10.59 5.42 21.16
C ASP A 244 11.52 4.22 21.01
N SER A 245 11.94 3.63 22.13
CA SER A 245 12.81 2.45 22.14
C SER A 245 12.05 1.19 21.69
N LYS A 246 10.75 1.10 21.99
CA LYS A 246 9.85 0.06 21.45
C LYS A 246 9.64 0.25 19.95
N ALA A 247 9.43 1.49 19.50
CA ALA A 247 9.31 1.83 18.09
C ALA A 247 10.57 1.44 17.31
N ASP A 248 11.77 1.74 17.84
CA ASP A 248 13.04 1.29 17.25
C ASP A 248 13.11 -0.23 17.05
N THR A 249 12.49 -1.00 17.95
CA THR A 249 12.43 -2.47 17.88
C THR A 249 11.46 -2.93 16.77
N SER A 250 10.30 -2.30 16.63
CA SER A 250 9.32 -2.60 15.56
C SER A 250 9.70 -2.00 14.20
N ASN A 251 10.54 -0.98 14.17
CA ASN A 251 11.05 -0.33 12.96
C ASN A 251 12.13 -1.15 12.24
N CYS A 252 12.42 -2.35 12.76
CA CYS A 252 13.41 -3.26 12.23
C CYS A 252 12.80 -4.10 11.10
N ALA A 253 12.93 -3.62 9.86
CA ALA A 253 12.57 -4.41 8.68
C ALA A 253 13.67 -5.43 8.34
N SER A 254 13.26 -6.55 7.75
CA SER A 254 14.14 -7.56 7.14
C SER A 254 13.99 -7.55 5.61
N LEU A 255 15.03 -7.97 4.90
CA LEU A 255 15.01 -8.10 3.44
C LEU A 255 15.25 -9.55 3.04
N TYR A 256 14.39 -10.07 2.18
CA TYR A 256 14.43 -11.41 1.65
C TYR A 256 14.60 -11.37 0.13
N LYS A 257 15.46 -12.22 -0.41
CA LYS A 257 15.55 -12.51 -1.83
C LYS A 257 14.60 -13.66 -2.14
N VAL A 258 13.87 -13.56 -3.23
CA VAL A 258 13.09 -14.65 -3.80
C VAL A 258 13.68 -15.01 -5.15
N SER A 259 14.04 -16.28 -5.31
CA SER A 259 14.68 -16.76 -6.54
C SER A 259 14.26 -18.20 -6.84
N ASP A 260 14.01 -18.49 -8.11
CA ASP A 260 13.75 -19.85 -8.60
C ASP A 260 14.96 -20.55 -9.20
N ALA A 261 16.15 -19.94 -9.13
CA ALA A 261 17.38 -20.43 -9.78
C ALA A 261 17.77 -21.87 -9.40
N THR A 262 17.21 -22.42 -8.31
CA THR A 262 17.42 -23.81 -7.88
C THR A 262 16.39 -24.80 -8.43
N GLY A 263 15.51 -24.39 -9.36
CA GLY A 263 14.42 -25.19 -9.91
C GLY A 263 13.13 -25.17 -9.07
N SER A 264 13.14 -24.47 -7.93
CA SER A 264 11.97 -24.16 -7.12
C SER A 264 12.13 -22.79 -6.48
N MET A 265 11.02 -22.07 -6.30
CA MET A 265 10.98 -20.77 -5.62
C MET A 265 11.49 -20.92 -4.19
N LYS A 266 12.60 -20.25 -3.88
CA LYS A 266 13.17 -20.19 -2.54
C LYS A 266 13.25 -18.76 -2.06
N MET A 267 12.91 -18.59 -0.79
CA MET A 267 13.05 -17.33 -0.09
C MET A 267 14.23 -17.42 0.87
N THR A 268 15.22 -16.56 0.66
CA THR A 268 16.43 -16.48 1.49
C THR A 268 16.51 -15.11 2.12
N LYS A 269 16.74 -15.05 3.43
CA LYS A 269 16.94 -13.78 4.10
C LYS A 269 18.33 -13.24 3.74
N VAL A 270 18.38 -12.04 3.15
CA VAL A 270 19.63 -11.38 2.73
C VAL A 270 20.06 -10.28 3.69
N SER A 271 19.14 -9.76 4.50
CA SER A 271 19.47 -8.85 5.60
C SER A 271 18.47 -8.97 6.73
N ASP A 272 18.97 -9.09 7.96
CA ASP A 272 18.13 -9.16 9.16
C ASP A 272 17.57 -7.80 9.60
N LYS A 273 18.24 -6.69 9.25
CA LYS A 273 17.92 -5.37 9.81
C LYS A 273 18.19 -4.23 8.84
N SER A 274 17.19 -3.35 8.68
CA SER A 274 17.35 -2.04 8.04
C SER A 274 18.26 -1.10 8.87
N PRO A 275 18.90 -0.07 8.28
CA PRO A 275 18.82 0.32 6.87
C PRO A 275 19.65 -0.57 5.93
N PHE A 276 19.08 -0.93 4.79
CA PHE A 276 19.66 -1.80 3.78
C PHE A 276 20.60 -1.03 2.83
N ALA A 277 21.50 -1.76 2.17
CA ALA A 277 22.27 -1.22 1.05
C ALA A 277 21.44 -1.42 -0.24
N GLN A 278 21.35 -0.40 -1.11
CA GLN A 278 20.53 -0.46 -2.34
C GLN A 278 21.00 -1.58 -3.27
N GLU A 279 22.30 -1.89 -3.24
CA GLU A 279 22.97 -2.94 -4.02
C GLU A 279 22.51 -4.35 -3.65
N LEU A 280 21.80 -4.53 -2.52
CA LEU A 280 21.17 -5.80 -2.19
C LEU A 280 20.02 -6.13 -3.15
N LEU A 281 19.40 -5.13 -3.77
CA LEU A 281 18.34 -5.31 -4.77
C LEU A 281 18.96 -5.67 -6.14
N ALA A 282 19.30 -6.94 -6.31
CA ALA A 282 19.82 -7.45 -7.57
C ALA A 282 18.77 -7.37 -8.68
N ARG A 283 19.13 -6.78 -9.82
CA ARG A 283 18.25 -6.60 -10.99
C ARG A 283 17.60 -7.89 -11.48
N ASP A 284 18.27 -9.02 -11.30
CA ASP A 284 17.86 -10.31 -11.86
C ASP A 284 16.97 -11.12 -10.92
N ASP A 285 16.54 -10.57 -9.78
CA ASP A 285 15.74 -11.26 -8.79
C ASP A 285 14.58 -10.39 -8.27
N CYS A 286 13.64 -11.03 -7.54
CA CYS A 286 12.62 -10.33 -6.76
C CYS A 286 12.98 -10.32 -5.27
N PHE A 287 12.49 -9.33 -4.53
CA PHE A 287 12.77 -9.18 -3.11
C PHE A 287 11.50 -8.90 -2.31
N ILE A 288 11.44 -9.38 -1.08
CA ILE A 288 10.41 -9.03 -0.11
C ILE A 288 11.06 -8.19 0.99
N LEU A 289 10.59 -6.95 1.13
CA LEU A 289 10.88 -6.11 2.29
C LEU A 289 9.80 -6.37 3.34
N ASP A 290 10.21 -7.02 4.42
CA ASP A 290 9.35 -7.36 5.54
C ASP A 290 9.26 -6.20 6.53
N ASN A 291 8.12 -5.53 6.51
CA ASN A 291 7.69 -4.58 7.53
C ASN A 291 6.32 -5.01 8.12
N GLY A 292 6.03 -6.32 8.10
CA GLY A 292 4.70 -6.85 8.42
C GLY A 292 4.27 -6.62 9.88
N ALA A 293 5.22 -6.45 10.79
CA ALA A 293 4.95 -6.01 12.17
C ALA A 293 4.25 -4.64 12.23
N ASN A 294 4.44 -3.80 11.21
CA ASN A 294 3.76 -2.51 11.03
C ASN A 294 2.59 -2.59 10.04
N GLY A 295 2.17 -3.79 9.63
CA GLY A 295 0.99 -4.01 8.80
C GLY A 295 1.23 -3.80 7.29
N LYS A 296 2.47 -3.75 6.82
CA LYS A 296 2.77 -3.59 5.38
C LYS A 296 4.00 -4.38 4.96
N ILE A 297 3.93 -5.03 3.82
CA ILE A 297 5.10 -5.64 3.16
C ILE A 297 5.23 -5.12 1.73
N PHE A 298 6.45 -5.16 1.20
CA PHE A 298 6.72 -4.74 -0.17
C PHE A 298 7.34 -5.88 -0.95
N VAL A 299 6.95 -6.04 -2.22
CA VAL A 299 7.59 -6.94 -3.17
C VAL A 299 8.25 -6.09 -4.25
N TRP A 300 9.57 -6.12 -4.34
CA TRP A 300 10.32 -5.42 -5.36
C TRP A 300 10.63 -6.36 -6.53
N LYS A 301 10.29 -5.97 -7.75
CA LYS A 301 10.47 -6.74 -9.00
C LYS A 301 11.66 -6.18 -9.77
N GLY A 302 12.78 -6.91 -9.82
CA GLY A 302 13.93 -6.54 -10.63
C GLY A 302 13.63 -6.58 -12.13
N ASN A 303 14.18 -5.64 -12.92
CA ASN A 303 13.92 -5.58 -14.35
C ASN A 303 14.43 -6.81 -15.11
N GLY A 304 15.50 -7.43 -14.64
CA GLY A 304 16.06 -8.68 -15.18
C GLY A 304 15.45 -9.96 -14.60
N ALA A 305 14.64 -9.85 -13.54
CA ALA A 305 13.97 -10.99 -12.92
C ALA A 305 13.10 -11.72 -13.95
N ASN A 306 13.02 -13.04 -13.81
CA ASN A 306 12.35 -13.84 -14.83
C ASN A 306 10.82 -13.64 -14.80
N SER A 307 10.16 -14.00 -15.89
CA SER A 307 8.72 -13.74 -16.06
C SER A 307 7.87 -14.46 -15.02
N GLU A 308 8.29 -15.65 -14.58
CA GLU A 308 7.53 -16.42 -13.58
C GLU A 308 7.63 -15.79 -12.20
N GLU A 309 8.84 -15.38 -11.76
CA GLU A 309 9.06 -14.62 -10.52
C GLU A 309 8.22 -13.36 -10.46
N LYS A 310 8.15 -12.60 -11.57
CA LYS A 310 7.32 -11.39 -11.65
C LYS A 310 5.83 -11.71 -11.58
N ARG A 311 5.38 -12.76 -12.27
CA ARG A 311 3.96 -13.17 -12.36
C ARG A 311 3.41 -13.62 -11.01
N VAL A 312 4.22 -14.28 -10.18
CA VAL A 312 3.79 -14.84 -8.89
C VAL A 312 4.00 -13.89 -7.70
N ALA A 313 4.32 -12.61 -7.92
CA ALA A 313 4.61 -11.63 -6.86
C ALA A 313 3.54 -11.55 -5.76
N LEU A 314 2.25 -11.53 -6.12
CA LEU A 314 1.15 -11.55 -5.14
C LEU A 314 1.10 -12.85 -4.35
N GLN A 315 1.29 -14.00 -5.02
CA GLN A 315 1.30 -15.30 -4.36
C GLN A 315 2.49 -15.45 -3.40
N MET A 316 3.65 -14.88 -3.76
CA MET A 316 4.82 -14.80 -2.88
C MET A 316 4.52 -13.96 -1.64
N ALA A 317 3.86 -12.81 -1.79
CA ALA A 317 3.45 -11.97 -0.68
C ALA A 317 2.47 -12.69 0.26
N ASP A 318 1.46 -13.37 -0.28
CA ASP A 318 0.50 -14.14 0.51
C ASP A 318 1.18 -15.30 1.26
N SER A 319 2.04 -16.06 0.58
CA SER A 319 2.83 -17.13 1.20
C SER A 319 3.73 -16.60 2.31
N PHE A 320 4.31 -15.40 2.12
CA PHE A 320 5.12 -14.73 3.12
C PHE A 320 4.31 -14.34 4.36
N ILE A 321 3.14 -13.72 4.16
CA ILE A 321 2.22 -13.32 5.23
C ILE A 321 1.83 -14.54 6.08
N GLU A 322 1.50 -15.66 5.43
CA GLU A 322 1.16 -16.91 6.11
C GLU A 322 2.35 -17.49 6.90
N GLN A 323 3.52 -17.57 6.28
CA GLN A 323 4.74 -18.08 6.91
C GLN A 323 5.13 -17.26 8.15
N MET A 324 5.02 -15.94 8.06
CA MET A 324 5.35 -15.01 9.15
C MET A 324 4.20 -14.82 10.15
N LYS A 325 3.03 -15.42 9.88
CA LYS A 325 1.81 -15.34 10.70
C LYS A 325 1.29 -13.91 10.89
N TYR A 326 1.45 -13.07 9.88
CA TYR A 326 0.87 -11.73 9.89
C TYR A 326 -0.64 -11.77 9.65
N PRO A 327 -1.43 -10.83 10.21
CA PRO A 327 -2.87 -10.80 9.97
C PRO A 327 -3.19 -10.52 8.49
N ARG A 328 -3.58 -11.54 7.73
CA ARG A 328 -3.83 -11.43 6.28
C ARG A 328 -4.82 -10.33 5.90
N MET A 329 -5.86 -10.12 6.70
CA MET A 329 -6.90 -9.11 6.45
C MET A 329 -6.53 -7.71 6.98
N LYS A 330 -5.29 -7.49 7.45
CA LYS A 330 -4.79 -6.17 7.88
C LYS A 330 -3.41 -5.83 7.34
N THR A 331 -2.76 -6.77 6.66
CA THR A 331 -1.41 -6.57 6.12
C THR A 331 -1.54 -6.11 4.67
N GLN A 332 -1.18 -4.85 4.42
CA GLN A 332 -1.10 -4.29 3.07
C GLN A 332 0.09 -4.88 2.31
N VAL A 333 -0.07 -5.00 0.99
CA VAL A 333 0.98 -5.44 0.07
C VAL A 333 1.15 -4.40 -1.02
N GLU A 334 2.39 -4.00 -1.27
CA GLU A 334 2.75 -3.10 -2.37
C GLU A 334 3.81 -3.76 -3.23
N ILE A 335 3.57 -3.84 -4.55
CA ILE A 335 4.46 -4.50 -5.51
C ILE A 335 5.06 -3.43 -6.42
N LEU A 336 6.38 -3.31 -6.37
CA LEU A 336 7.15 -2.21 -6.94
C LEU A 336 8.00 -2.73 -8.10
N PRO A 337 7.73 -2.31 -9.35
CA PRO A 337 8.69 -2.46 -10.43
C PRO A 337 9.98 -1.66 -10.14
N GLN A 338 11.13 -2.19 -10.55
CA GLN A 338 12.40 -1.48 -10.43
C GLN A 338 12.35 -0.11 -11.13
N GLY A 339 12.72 0.94 -10.40
CA GLY A 339 12.66 2.34 -10.85
C GLY A 339 11.34 3.05 -10.54
N LYS A 340 10.34 2.33 -9.99
CA LYS A 340 9.03 2.87 -9.57
C LYS A 340 8.83 2.79 -8.06
N GLU A 341 9.91 2.72 -7.29
CA GLU A 341 9.83 2.53 -5.84
C GLU A 341 9.28 3.77 -5.13
N THR A 342 8.39 3.55 -4.17
CA THR A 342 7.77 4.63 -3.37
C THR A 342 8.68 5.11 -2.25
N ILE A 343 8.43 6.31 -1.74
CA ILE A 343 9.22 6.91 -0.65
C ILE A 343 9.19 6.01 0.60
N ILE A 344 8.02 5.44 0.90
CA ILE A 344 7.83 4.56 2.05
C ILE A 344 8.70 3.30 1.95
N PHE A 345 8.97 2.80 0.74
CA PHE A 345 9.94 1.73 0.52
C PHE A 345 11.40 2.23 0.63
N LYS A 346 11.72 3.35 -0.02
CA LYS A 346 13.09 3.91 -0.07
C LYS A 346 13.65 4.26 1.30
N GLN A 347 12.81 4.65 2.28
CA GLN A 347 13.25 5.01 3.64
C GLN A 347 14.02 3.90 4.37
N PHE A 348 13.85 2.64 3.95
CA PHE A 348 14.51 1.49 4.54
C PHE A 348 15.95 1.30 4.06
N PHE A 349 16.45 2.13 3.14
CA PHE A 349 17.79 2.05 2.59
C PHE A 349 18.69 3.17 3.13
N LYS A 350 20.00 2.93 3.21
CA LYS A 350 20.99 3.88 3.76
C LYS A 350 21.12 5.14 2.92
N SER A 351 21.14 4.94 1.61
CA SER A 351 21.21 5.95 0.56
C SER A 351 20.48 5.37 -0.63
N TRP A 352 19.63 6.18 -1.27
CA TRP A 352 18.89 5.80 -2.46
C TRP A 352 19.26 6.77 -3.58
N ASN A 353 19.88 6.26 -4.63
CA ASN A 353 20.26 7.02 -5.82
C ASN A 353 19.35 6.69 -7.01
#